data_AF-A0AAA9RUE2-F1
#
_entry.id   AF-A0AAA9RUE2-F1
#
_cell.length_a   1.000
_cell.length_b   1.000
_cell.length_c   1.000
_cell.angle_alpha   90.00
_cell.angle_beta   90.00
_cell.angle_gamma   90.00
#
_symmetry.space_group_name_H-M   'P 1'
#
loop_
_entity.id
_entity.type
_entity.pdbx_description
1 polymer ?
#
loop_
_entity_poly.entity_id
_entity_poly.type
_entity_poly.pdbx_seq_one_letter_code
_entity_poly.pdbx_strand_id
1 'polypeptide(L)'
;MQDSSRKHFYFWFIDYAKAFDCMDHNKLWKILKAMGIPEHLTCLLRNLYAGQEATVRTGHGTTDWFQIGNGIHQGCILSPCLFNLYAEFIMKNAGLDEAQDGIKIAGRNINNLRNADNTTLMAESEGTLKSLLRNMKEESEKVGLKFNIQKTKIMASGPITSWQIDWGKVETVSDFIWGGSKITADGECSHEIKRRILLGRKVMTNLDNILKSKDITLSAKICLVKAMVFPVVMYGCESWTIKNAEC
;
A
#
# COMPACT_ATOMS: atom_id res chain seq x y z
N MET A 1 -35.90 11.79 14.12
CA MET A 1 -35.41 10.87 13.07
C MET A 1 -34.68 9.74 13.77
N GLN A 2 -35.11 8.50 13.59
CA GLN A 2 -34.46 7.31 14.15
C GLN A 2 -32.98 7.30 13.76
N ASP A 3 -32.11 7.18 14.77
CA ASP A 3 -30.68 7.00 14.62
C ASP A 3 -30.44 5.74 13.79
N SER A 4 -30.07 5.91 12.53
CA SER A 4 -29.63 4.81 11.68
C SER A 4 -28.40 4.19 12.34
N SER A 5 -28.50 2.95 12.81
CA SER A 5 -27.39 2.19 13.39
C SER A 5 -26.11 2.47 12.59
N ARG A 6 -25.12 3.14 13.19
CA ARG A 6 -23.84 3.39 12.54
C ARG A 6 -23.28 2.06 12.06
N LYS A 7 -23.13 1.89 10.74
CA LYS A 7 -22.48 0.71 10.19
C LYS A 7 -21.04 0.66 10.67
N HIS A 8 -20.63 -0.49 11.19
CA HIS A 8 -19.25 -0.74 11.57
C HIS A 8 -18.48 -1.28 10.37
N PHE A 9 -17.28 -0.73 10.18
CA PHE A 9 -16.37 -1.15 9.13
C PHE A 9 -15.07 -1.59 9.78
N TYR A 10 -14.51 -2.66 9.25
CA TYR A 10 -13.27 -3.24 9.71
C TYR A 10 -12.26 -3.20 8.57
N PHE A 11 -11.05 -2.77 8.89
CA PHE A 11 -9.95 -2.61 7.95
C PHE A 11 -8.76 -3.42 8.44
N TRP A 12 -8.16 -4.16 7.52
CA TRP A 12 -6.90 -4.86 7.75
C TRP A 12 -5.85 -4.34 6.80
N PHE A 13 -4.91 -3.56 7.33
CA PHE A 13 -3.77 -3.06 6.59
C PHE A 13 -2.68 -4.11 6.57
N ILE A 14 -2.30 -4.58 5.38
CA ILE A 14 -1.35 -5.67 5.15
C ILE A 14 -0.17 -5.12 4.35
N ASP A 15 1.03 -5.46 4.79
CA ASP A 15 2.31 -5.18 4.11
C ASP A 15 3.00 -6.53 3.86
N TYR A 16 3.50 -6.75 2.65
CA TYR A 16 4.30 -7.93 2.34
C TYR A 16 5.76 -7.72 2.75
N ALA A 17 6.32 -8.67 3.49
CA ALA A 17 7.72 -8.64 3.89
C ALA A 17 8.62 -8.78 2.66
N LYS A 18 9.33 -7.70 2.31
CA LYS A 18 10.29 -7.65 1.18
C LYS A 18 9.66 -8.14 -0.13
N ALA A 19 8.47 -7.63 -0.45
CA ALA A 19 7.63 -8.13 -1.53
C ALA A 19 8.39 -8.31 -2.86
N PHE A 20 9.22 -7.32 -3.23
CA PHE A 20 9.96 -7.36 -4.48
C PHE A 20 11.16 -8.29 -4.42
N ASP A 21 11.79 -8.49 -3.26
CA ASP A 21 12.99 -9.31 -3.11
C ASP A 21 12.66 -10.81 -2.94
N CYS A 22 11.42 -11.13 -2.52
CA CYS A 22 10.98 -12.48 -2.20
C CYS A 22 10.20 -13.19 -3.31
N MET A 23 9.96 -12.54 -4.46
CA MET A 23 9.23 -13.17 -5.57
C MET A 23 10.02 -14.32 -6.18
N ASP A 24 9.47 -15.53 -6.10
CA ASP A 24 10.07 -16.73 -6.67
C ASP A 24 9.92 -16.71 -8.20
N HIS A 25 11.06 -16.75 -8.91
CA HIS A 25 11.08 -16.70 -10.38
C HIS A 25 10.34 -17.88 -11.01
N ASN A 26 10.50 -19.09 -10.48
CA ASN A 26 9.84 -20.28 -11.02
C ASN A 26 8.32 -20.18 -10.88
N LYS A 27 7.84 -19.60 -9.78
CA LYS A 27 6.41 -19.33 -9.58
C LYS A 27 5.94 -18.20 -10.49
N LEU A 28 6.72 -17.13 -10.64
CA LEU A 28 6.42 -16.02 -11.54
C LEU A 28 6.17 -16.51 -12.97
N TRP A 29 7.04 -17.37 -13.52
CA TRP A 29 6.86 -17.88 -14.90
C TRP A 29 5.56 -18.68 -15.06
N LYS A 30 5.22 -19.51 -14.07
CA LYS A 30 3.97 -20.28 -14.06
C LYS A 30 2.76 -19.36 -13.98
N ILE A 31 2.83 -18.32 -13.15
CA ILE A 31 1.76 -17.33 -12.97
C ILE A 31 1.55 -16.55 -14.26
N LEU A 32 2.61 -16.04 -14.90
CA LEU A 32 2.49 -15.32 -16.18
C LEU A 32 1.77 -16.18 -17.23
N LYS A 33 2.14 -17.46 -17.32
CA LYS A 33 1.47 -18.40 -18.21
C LYS A 33 0.00 -18.61 -17.85
N ALA A 34 -0.32 -18.79 -16.57
CA ALA A 34 -1.70 -18.93 -16.08
C ALA A 34 -2.54 -17.67 -16.33
N MET A 35 -1.91 -16.50 -16.31
CA MET A 35 -2.52 -15.19 -16.61
C MET A 35 -2.66 -14.92 -18.13
N GLY A 36 -2.32 -15.89 -18.98
CA GLY A 36 -2.49 -15.80 -20.43
C GLY A 36 -1.36 -15.09 -21.16
N ILE A 37 -0.22 -14.83 -20.52
CA ILE A 37 0.94 -14.23 -21.19
C ILE A 37 1.57 -15.25 -22.15
N PRO A 38 1.81 -14.89 -23.42
CA PRO A 38 2.40 -15.79 -24.40
C PRO A 38 3.77 -16.34 -24.00
N GLU A 39 4.01 -17.63 -24.25
CA GLU A 39 5.24 -18.33 -23.85
C GLU A 39 6.51 -17.66 -24.39
N HIS A 40 6.49 -17.10 -25.60
CA HIS A 40 7.66 -16.42 -26.17
C HIS A 40 8.05 -15.17 -25.36
N LEU A 41 7.08 -14.43 -24.82
CA LEU A 41 7.34 -13.28 -23.93
C LEU A 41 7.83 -13.76 -22.55
N THR A 42 7.22 -14.82 -22.00
CA THR A 42 7.67 -15.43 -20.75
C THR A 42 9.10 -15.97 -20.88
N CYS A 43 9.48 -16.51 -22.03
CA CYS A 43 10.84 -16.96 -22.31
C CYS A 43 11.84 -15.80 -22.34
N LEU A 44 11.47 -14.68 -22.98
CA LEU A 44 12.31 -13.47 -22.98
C LEU A 44 12.54 -12.96 -21.55
N LEU A 45 11.49 -12.90 -20.73
CA LEU A 45 11.60 -12.52 -19.32
C LEU A 45 12.46 -13.52 -18.54
N ARG A 46 12.27 -14.83 -18.73
CA ARG A 46 13.11 -15.84 -18.07
C ARG A 46 14.58 -15.66 -18.40
N ASN A 47 14.91 -15.36 -19.65
CA ASN A 47 16.29 -15.10 -20.08
C ASN A 47 16.86 -13.82 -19.45
N LEU A 48 16.05 -12.77 -19.29
CA LEU A 48 16.46 -11.57 -18.57
C LEU A 48 16.83 -11.88 -17.10
N TYR A 49 16.13 -12.83 -16.49
CA TYR A 49 16.30 -13.23 -15.09
C TYR A 49 17.30 -14.38 -14.86
N ALA A 50 17.81 -15.01 -15.91
CA ALA A 50 18.70 -16.17 -15.79
C ALA A 50 20.14 -15.76 -15.40
N GLY A 51 20.75 -16.51 -14.48
CA GLY A 51 22.18 -16.39 -14.14
C GLY A 51 22.58 -15.03 -13.57
N GLN A 52 21.66 -14.36 -12.87
CA GLN A 52 21.90 -13.03 -12.35
C GLN A 52 22.83 -13.04 -11.14
N GLU A 53 23.75 -12.08 -11.12
CA GLU A 53 24.65 -11.85 -10.00
C GLU A 53 24.56 -10.40 -9.52
N ALA A 54 24.76 -10.20 -8.22
CA ALA A 54 24.87 -8.90 -7.60
C ALA A 54 26.10 -8.85 -6.69
N THR A 55 26.55 -7.64 -6.40
CA THR A 55 27.53 -7.34 -5.35
C THR A 55 27.09 -6.07 -4.61
N VAL A 56 27.46 -5.92 -3.34
CA VAL A 56 27.13 -4.76 -2.51
C VAL A 56 28.35 -3.85 -2.41
N ARG A 57 28.20 -2.60 -2.85
CA ARG A 57 29.20 -1.55 -2.65
C ARG A 57 28.95 -0.86 -1.30
N THR A 58 29.93 -0.94 -0.42
CA THR A 58 29.92 -0.32 0.91
C THR A 58 31.01 0.76 1.00
N GLY A 59 31.04 1.53 2.10
CA GLY A 59 32.14 2.45 2.38
C GLY A 59 33.49 1.79 2.60
N HIS A 60 33.52 0.47 2.86
CA HIS A 60 34.73 -0.32 3.11
C HIS A 60 35.21 -1.11 1.87
N GLY A 61 34.50 -1.01 0.75
CA GLY A 61 34.79 -1.76 -0.47
C GLY A 61 33.56 -2.47 -1.04
N THR A 62 33.80 -3.26 -2.08
CA THR A 62 32.77 -4.04 -2.80
C THR A 62 32.85 -5.49 -2.34
N THR A 63 31.72 -6.12 -2.05
CA THR A 63 31.69 -7.54 -1.66
C THR A 63 31.98 -8.45 -2.86
N ASP A 64 32.16 -9.74 -2.60
CA ASP A 64 32.15 -10.74 -3.67
C ASP A 64 30.79 -10.78 -4.38
N TRP A 65 30.80 -11.25 -5.62
CA TRP A 65 29.59 -11.50 -6.39
C TRP A 65 28.82 -12.69 -5.82
N PHE A 66 27.50 -12.57 -5.80
CA PHE A 66 26.58 -13.63 -5.38
C PHE A 66 25.39 -13.72 -6.34
N GLN A 67 24.85 -14.93 -6.47
CA GLN A 67 23.73 -15.23 -7.36
C GLN A 67 22.41 -14.71 -6.78
N ILE A 68 21.57 -14.12 -7.64
CA ILE A 68 20.22 -13.66 -7.31
C ILE A 68 19.24 -14.78 -7.62
N GLY A 69 18.75 -15.46 -6.57
CA GLY A 69 17.80 -16.57 -6.72
C GLY A 69 16.32 -16.17 -6.69
N ASN A 70 16.01 -14.97 -6.18
CA ASN A 70 14.64 -14.48 -6.03
C ASN A 70 14.57 -12.97 -6.24
N GLY A 71 13.36 -12.52 -6.52
CA GLY A 71 12.99 -11.12 -6.53
C GLY A 71 12.99 -10.50 -7.92
N ILE A 72 12.26 -9.40 -8.05
CA ILE A 72 12.20 -8.58 -9.25
C ILE A 72 13.14 -7.37 -9.12
N HIS A 73 13.61 -6.85 -10.25
CA HIS A 73 14.58 -5.76 -10.26
C HIS A 73 13.97 -4.45 -9.79
N GLN A 74 14.36 -3.98 -8.61
CA GLN A 74 13.98 -2.64 -8.18
C GLN A 74 14.59 -1.61 -9.13
N GLY A 75 13.75 -0.71 -9.67
CA GLY A 75 14.14 0.28 -10.69
C GLY A 75 13.94 -0.18 -12.14
N CYS A 76 13.67 -1.47 -12.39
CA CYS A 76 13.26 -1.92 -13.73
C CYS A 76 11.82 -1.49 -14.04
N ILE A 77 11.59 -1.00 -15.25
CA ILE A 77 10.29 -0.53 -15.74
C ILE A 77 9.23 -1.64 -15.71
N LEU A 78 9.63 -2.90 -15.91
CA LEU A 78 8.72 -4.04 -15.94
C LEU A 78 8.36 -4.58 -14.56
N SER A 79 9.21 -4.37 -13.55
CA SER A 79 9.03 -4.94 -12.21
C SER A 79 7.67 -4.59 -11.58
N PRO A 80 7.19 -3.34 -11.60
CA PRO A 80 5.86 -3.01 -11.09
C PRO A 80 4.74 -3.81 -11.78
N CYS A 81 4.83 -4.01 -13.10
CA CYS A 81 3.84 -4.78 -13.86
C CYS A 81 3.87 -6.28 -13.48
N LEU A 82 5.08 -6.85 -13.36
CA LEU A 82 5.26 -8.24 -12.91
C LEU A 82 4.70 -8.46 -11.51
N PHE A 83 4.95 -7.52 -10.59
CA PHE A 83 4.38 -7.57 -9.25
C PHE A 83 2.85 -7.51 -9.28
N ASN A 84 2.27 -6.61 -10.08
CA ASN A 84 0.81 -6.49 -10.17
C ASN A 84 0.16 -7.77 -10.70
N LEU A 85 0.73 -8.42 -11.72
CA LEU A 85 0.24 -9.70 -12.23
C LEU A 85 0.32 -10.81 -11.16
N TYR A 86 1.40 -10.80 -10.38
CA TYR A 86 1.60 -11.73 -9.28
C TYR A 86 0.56 -11.54 -8.17
N ALA A 87 0.36 -10.30 -7.74
CA ALA A 87 -0.63 -9.95 -6.72
C ALA A 87 -2.05 -10.23 -7.20
N GLU A 88 -2.35 -9.97 -8.48
CA GLU A 88 -3.65 -10.28 -9.09
C GLU A 88 -3.95 -11.78 -9.10
N PHE A 89 -2.96 -12.61 -9.43
CA PHE A 89 -3.09 -14.06 -9.34
C PHE A 89 -3.46 -14.53 -7.93
N ILE A 90 -2.85 -13.94 -6.90
CA ILE A 90 -3.19 -14.24 -5.50
C ILE A 90 -4.65 -13.85 -5.20
N MET A 91 -5.08 -12.65 -5.61
CA MET A 91 -6.45 -12.18 -5.32
C MET A 91 -7.52 -13.07 -5.97
N LYS A 92 -7.30 -13.47 -7.22
CA LYS A 92 -8.19 -14.38 -7.96
C LYS A 92 -8.31 -15.73 -7.29
N ASN A 93 -7.18 -16.36 -6.97
CA ASN A 93 -7.21 -17.69 -6.35
C ASN A 93 -7.73 -17.65 -4.91
N ALA A 94 -7.61 -16.53 -4.22
CA ALA A 94 -8.16 -16.35 -2.88
C ALA A 94 -9.68 -16.10 -2.91
N GLY A 95 -10.28 -16.01 -4.10
CA GLY A 95 -11.72 -15.81 -4.30
C GLY A 95 -12.21 -14.40 -4.01
N LEU A 96 -11.31 -13.40 -3.95
CA LEU A 96 -11.70 -12.03 -3.57
C LEU A 96 -12.57 -11.36 -4.64
N ASP A 97 -12.41 -11.70 -5.92
CA ASP A 97 -13.21 -11.11 -7.00
C ASP A 97 -14.65 -11.65 -7.03
N GLU A 98 -14.84 -12.90 -6.61
CA GLU A 98 -16.14 -13.59 -6.60
C GLU A 98 -16.90 -13.38 -5.29
N ALA A 99 -16.18 -12.99 -4.23
CA ALA A 99 -16.74 -12.75 -2.92
C ALA A 99 -17.79 -11.64 -2.96
N GLN A 100 -19.01 -11.96 -2.53
CA GLN A 100 -20.05 -10.96 -2.25
C GLN A 100 -19.81 -10.21 -0.93
N ASP A 101 -18.72 -10.57 -0.25
CA ASP A 101 -18.22 -9.95 0.96
C ASP A 101 -17.53 -8.62 0.68
N GLY A 102 -17.51 -7.73 1.67
CA GLY A 102 -16.83 -6.43 1.60
C GLY A 102 -17.67 -5.30 2.15
N ILE A 103 -17.40 -4.09 1.67
CA ILE A 103 -18.20 -2.88 1.92
C ILE A 103 -18.94 -2.51 0.65
N LYS A 104 -20.26 -2.29 0.75
CA LYS A 104 -21.09 -1.92 -0.40
C LYS A 104 -21.02 -0.40 -0.65
N ILE A 105 -20.39 0.00 -1.75
CA ILE A 105 -20.23 1.40 -2.18
C ILE A 105 -20.79 1.55 -3.59
N ALA A 106 -21.75 2.47 -3.77
CA ALA A 106 -22.39 2.75 -5.07
C ALA A 106 -22.89 1.48 -5.81
N GLY A 107 -23.43 0.51 -5.05
CA GLY A 107 -23.97 -0.74 -5.60
C GLY A 107 -22.93 -1.84 -5.87
N ARG A 108 -21.63 -1.57 -5.65
CA ARG A 108 -20.54 -2.55 -5.80
C ARG A 108 -19.98 -2.94 -4.44
N ASN A 109 -19.59 -4.21 -4.28
CA ASN A 109 -18.87 -4.64 -3.09
C ASN A 109 -17.38 -4.40 -3.29
N ILE A 110 -16.75 -3.76 -2.32
CA ILE A 110 -15.31 -3.50 -2.29
C ILE A 110 -14.75 -4.16 -1.04
N ASN A 111 -13.97 -5.22 -1.23
CA ASN A 111 -13.34 -5.97 -0.14
C ASN A 111 -11.83 -5.73 -0.02
N ASN A 112 -11.21 -5.09 -1.01
CA ASN A 112 -9.79 -4.78 -0.98
C ASN A 112 -9.44 -3.46 -1.67
N LEU A 113 -8.37 -2.81 -1.20
CA LEU A 113 -7.65 -1.73 -1.88
C LEU A 113 -6.18 -2.11 -1.96
N ARG A 114 -5.56 -1.91 -3.12
CA ARG A 114 -4.19 -2.35 -3.38
C ARG A 114 -3.35 -1.22 -3.93
N ASN A 115 -2.19 -0.99 -3.33
CA ASN A 115 -1.19 -0.06 -3.84
C ASN A 115 0.21 -0.64 -3.60
N ALA A 116 0.84 -1.12 -4.68
CA ALA A 116 2.08 -1.88 -4.61
C ALA A 116 1.99 -3.00 -3.56
N ASP A 117 2.94 -3.07 -2.63
CA ASP A 117 3.02 -4.07 -1.56
C ASP A 117 1.99 -3.86 -0.42
N ASN A 118 1.29 -2.73 -0.39
CA ASN A 118 0.25 -2.45 0.59
C ASN A 118 -1.10 -2.92 0.08
N THR A 119 -1.75 -3.81 0.85
CA THR A 119 -3.12 -4.25 0.61
C THR A 119 -3.96 -3.97 1.84
N THR A 120 -5.13 -3.38 1.64
CA THR A 120 -6.12 -3.19 2.70
C THR A 120 -7.29 -4.10 2.43
N LEU A 121 -7.59 -5.05 3.32
CA LEU A 121 -8.85 -5.80 3.28
C LEU A 121 -9.91 -5.06 4.10
N MET A 122 -11.16 -5.16 3.67
CA MET A 122 -12.27 -4.40 4.26
C MET A 122 -13.56 -5.23 4.29
N ALA A 123 -14.31 -5.16 5.38
CA ALA A 123 -15.61 -5.80 5.49
C ALA A 123 -16.52 -5.12 6.53
N GLU A 124 -17.82 -5.39 6.44
CA GLU A 124 -18.82 -4.98 7.46
C GLU A 124 -18.86 -5.93 8.68
N SER A 125 -18.16 -7.07 8.65
CA SER A 125 -18.11 -8.02 9.77
C SER A 125 -16.70 -8.55 10.04
N GLU A 126 -16.40 -8.83 11.32
CA GLU A 126 -15.13 -9.43 11.75
C GLU A 126 -14.92 -10.82 11.12
N GLY A 127 -15.96 -11.66 11.11
CA GLY A 127 -15.89 -13.02 10.56
C GLY A 127 -15.56 -13.02 9.07
N THR A 128 -16.21 -12.15 8.31
CA THR A 128 -15.91 -11.95 6.88
C THR A 128 -14.47 -11.49 6.67
N LEU A 129 -14.02 -10.49 7.42
CA LEU A 129 -12.67 -9.95 7.27
C LEU A 129 -11.59 -11.00 7.58
N LYS A 130 -11.80 -11.83 8.62
CA LYS A 130 -10.90 -12.95 8.96
C LYS A 130 -10.88 -14.01 7.86
N SER A 131 -12.03 -14.33 7.27
CA SER A 131 -12.12 -15.30 6.16
C SER A 131 -11.33 -14.81 4.94
N LEU A 132 -11.55 -13.55 4.52
CA LEU A 132 -10.82 -12.93 3.42
C LEU A 132 -9.31 -12.94 3.65
N LEU A 133 -8.87 -12.59 4.86
CA LEU A 133 -7.45 -12.60 5.19
C LEU A 133 -6.86 -14.01 5.12
N ARG A 134 -7.54 -15.01 5.69
CA ARG A 134 -7.05 -16.39 5.69
C ARG A 134 -6.85 -16.88 4.26
N ASN A 135 -7.83 -16.69 3.39
CA ASN A 135 -7.75 -17.10 1.98
C ASN A 135 -6.58 -16.39 1.28
N MET A 136 -6.48 -15.06 1.43
CA MET A 136 -5.39 -14.27 0.86
C MET A 136 -4.02 -14.74 1.36
N LYS A 137 -3.89 -15.02 2.66
CA LYS A 137 -2.65 -15.50 3.27
C LYS A 137 -2.23 -16.85 2.70
N GLU A 138 -3.14 -17.81 2.65
CA GLU A 138 -2.88 -19.16 2.13
C GLU A 138 -2.39 -19.10 0.69
N GLU A 139 -3.05 -18.33 -0.17
CA GLU A 139 -2.63 -18.15 -1.57
C GLU A 139 -1.30 -17.40 -1.69
N SER A 140 -1.06 -16.40 -0.84
CA SER A 140 0.21 -15.67 -0.82
C SER A 140 1.38 -16.58 -0.47
N GLU A 141 1.22 -17.44 0.54
CA GLU A 141 2.26 -18.35 1.01
C GLU A 141 2.55 -19.45 -0.02
N LYS A 142 1.54 -19.95 -0.75
CA LYS A 142 1.72 -20.86 -1.90
C LYS A 142 2.66 -20.26 -2.93
N VAL A 143 2.56 -18.96 -3.16
CA VAL A 143 3.44 -18.23 -4.07
C VAL A 143 4.67 -17.59 -3.38
N GLY A 144 4.95 -17.93 -2.12
CA GLY A 144 6.19 -17.52 -1.43
C GLY A 144 6.21 -16.09 -0.91
N LEU A 145 5.09 -15.35 -0.97
CA LEU A 145 4.96 -14.06 -0.31
C LEU A 145 4.46 -14.23 1.12
N LYS A 146 5.04 -13.47 2.05
CA LYS A 146 4.72 -13.51 3.47
C LYS A 146 4.31 -12.13 3.96
N PHE A 147 3.34 -12.07 4.86
CA PHE A 147 2.96 -10.82 5.50
C PHE A 147 3.99 -10.37 6.52
N ASN A 148 4.20 -9.06 6.58
CA ASN A 148 4.95 -8.40 7.63
C ASN A 148 4.03 -8.11 8.82
N ILE A 149 4.00 -9.03 9.79
CA ILE A 149 3.12 -8.96 10.95
C ILE A 149 3.33 -7.67 11.76
N GLN A 150 4.56 -7.15 11.85
CA GLN A 150 4.85 -5.94 12.60
C GLN A 150 4.25 -4.69 11.96
N LYS A 151 4.21 -4.62 10.63
CA LYS A 151 3.60 -3.50 9.90
C LYS A 151 2.11 -3.68 9.63
N THR A 152 1.63 -4.91 9.71
CA THR A 152 0.21 -5.24 9.54
C THR A 152 -0.58 -4.68 10.72
N LYS A 153 -1.69 -3.97 10.48
CA LYS A 153 -2.53 -3.33 11.52
C LYS A 153 -4.01 -3.59 11.28
N ILE A 154 -4.80 -3.54 12.35
CA ILE A 154 -6.27 -3.60 12.29
C ILE A 154 -6.85 -2.28 12.79
N MET A 155 -7.88 -1.79 12.11
CA MET A 155 -8.65 -0.61 12.51
C MET A 155 -10.13 -0.91 12.34
N ALA A 156 -10.98 -0.38 13.22
CA ALA A 156 -12.42 -0.48 13.08
C ALA A 156 -13.09 0.86 13.41
N SER A 157 -14.20 1.16 12.74
CA SER A 157 -15.07 2.29 13.09
C SER A 157 -16.04 1.98 14.25
N GLY A 158 -16.01 0.75 14.75
CA GLY A 158 -16.80 0.26 15.88
C GLY A 158 -15.95 -0.23 17.05
N PRO A 159 -16.57 -0.80 18.10
CA PRO A 159 -15.84 -1.37 19.22
C PRO A 159 -14.92 -2.49 18.74
N ILE A 160 -13.69 -2.48 19.24
CA ILE A 160 -12.67 -3.46 18.88
C ILE A 160 -12.59 -4.49 20.01
N THR A 161 -13.09 -5.69 19.73
CA THR A 161 -12.79 -6.90 20.51
C THR A 161 -11.29 -7.20 20.41
N SER A 162 -10.71 -8.08 21.23
CA SER A 162 -9.32 -8.48 21.01
C SER A 162 -9.24 -9.38 19.75
N TRP A 163 -8.66 -8.87 18.66
CA TRP A 163 -8.49 -9.65 17.43
C TRP A 163 -7.28 -10.58 17.61
N GLN A 164 -7.53 -11.78 18.11
CA GLN A 164 -6.58 -12.88 18.03
C GLN A 164 -6.76 -13.60 16.69
N ILE A 165 -5.63 -13.85 16.05
CA ILE A 165 -5.50 -14.65 14.85
C ILE A 165 -4.42 -15.69 15.08
N ASP A 166 -4.51 -16.80 14.35
CA ASP A 166 -3.74 -18.02 14.64
C ASP A 166 -2.22 -17.82 14.52
N TRP A 167 -1.78 -16.73 13.87
CA TRP A 167 -0.37 -16.40 13.62
C TRP A 167 0.17 -15.22 14.44
N GLY A 168 -0.51 -14.83 15.52
CA GLY A 168 -0.01 -13.89 16.53
C GLY A 168 -0.92 -12.69 16.77
N LYS A 169 -0.53 -11.83 17.72
CA LYS A 169 -1.29 -10.61 18.03
C LYS A 169 -0.96 -9.52 17.00
N VAL A 170 -1.96 -9.07 16.25
CA VAL A 170 -1.85 -7.89 15.37
C VAL A 170 -2.23 -6.65 16.15
N GLU A 171 -1.51 -5.56 15.90
CA GLU A 171 -1.76 -4.28 16.57
C GLU A 171 -3.06 -3.64 16.06
N THR A 172 -3.91 -3.29 17.01
CA THR A 172 -5.11 -2.48 16.78
C THR A 172 -4.75 -1.00 16.86
N VAL A 173 -5.17 -0.21 15.87
CA VAL A 173 -4.88 1.23 15.79
C VAL A 173 -6.15 2.06 15.64
N SER A 174 -6.11 3.30 16.14
CA SER A 174 -7.14 4.33 15.94
C SER A 174 -6.94 5.13 14.66
N ASP A 175 -5.73 5.10 14.11
CA ASP A 175 -5.36 5.81 12.90
C ASP A 175 -4.24 5.08 12.14
N PHE A 176 -4.19 5.28 10.83
CA PHE A 176 -3.21 4.66 9.95
C PHE A 176 -2.84 5.59 8.79
N ILE A 177 -1.59 5.57 8.36
CA ILE A 177 -1.14 6.31 7.17
C ILE A 177 -1.25 5.40 5.95
N TRP A 178 -2.28 5.60 5.13
CA TRP A 178 -2.51 4.84 3.91
C TRP A 178 -2.28 5.73 2.67
N GLY A 179 -1.42 5.28 1.75
CA GLY A 179 -1.11 6.07 0.54
C GLY A 179 -0.56 7.46 0.83
N GLY A 180 0.05 7.66 2.01
CA GLY A 180 0.54 8.96 2.50
C GLY A 180 -0.49 9.78 3.28
N SER A 181 -1.78 9.44 3.19
CA SER A 181 -2.88 10.13 3.87
C SER A 181 -3.25 9.47 5.19
N LYS A 182 -3.53 10.29 6.22
CA LYS A 182 -3.98 9.79 7.52
C LYS A 182 -5.47 9.45 7.49
N ILE A 183 -5.80 8.21 7.81
CA ILE A 183 -7.16 7.72 8.01
C ILE A 183 -7.36 7.47 9.50
N THR A 184 -8.51 7.87 10.03
CA THR A 184 -8.88 7.71 11.44
C THR A 184 -10.13 6.84 11.57
N ALA A 185 -10.24 6.11 12.68
CA ALA A 185 -11.37 5.22 12.98
C ALA A 185 -12.71 5.95 13.06
N ASP A 186 -12.72 7.23 13.45
CA ASP A 186 -13.90 8.09 13.48
C ASP A 186 -14.32 8.64 12.11
N GLY A 187 -13.49 8.43 11.07
CA GLY A 187 -13.72 8.92 9.71
C GLY A 187 -13.49 10.42 9.53
N GLU A 188 -12.94 11.13 10.52
CA GLU A 188 -12.71 12.57 10.42
C GLU A 188 -11.46 12.94 9.61
N CYS A 189 -11.62 13.82 8.62
CA CYS A 189 -10.49 14.38 7.86
C CYS A 189 -9.71 15.47 8.62
N SER A 190 -10.24 15.96 9.76
CA SER A 190 -9.69 17.09 10.51
C SER A 190 -8.24 16.84 10.97
N HIS A 191 -7.94 15.59 11.35
CA HIS A 191 -6.60 15.16 11.76
C HIS A 191 -5.60 15.15 10.59
N GLU A 192 -6.02 14.72 9.40
CA GLU A 192 -5.17 14.73 8.21
C GLU A 192 -4.92 16.15 7.71
N ILE A 193 -5.94 17.01 7.68
CA ILE A 193 -5.80 18.42 7.27
C ILE A 193 -4.75 19.12 8.15
N LYS A 194 -4.86 18.95 9.48
CA LYS A 194 -3.87 19.48 10.43
C LYS A 194 -2.47 18.93 10.16
N ARG A 195 -2.35 17.63 9.90
CA ARG A 195 -1.06 17.00 9.57
C ARG A 195 -0.45 17.58 8.29
N ARG A 196 -1.25 17.78 7.22
CA ARG A 196 -0.79 18.36 5.95
C ARG A 196 -0.32 19.80 6.10
N ILE A 197 -1.02 20.61 6.88
CA ILE A 197 -0.60 21.97 7.22
C ILE A 197 0.76 21.96 7.95
N LEU A 198 0.93 21.05 8.92
CA LEU A 198 2.20 20.91 9.64
C LEU A 198 3.36 20.45 8.73
N LEU A 199 3.10 19.51 7.82
CA LEU A 199 4.08 19.07 6.83
C LEU A 199 4.47 20.21 5.87
N GLY A 200 3.49 20.96 5.36
CA GLY A 200 3.73 22.15 4.53
C GLY A 200 4.54 23.21 5.27
N ARG A 201 4.22 23.46 6.55
CA ARG A 201 4.99 24.37 7.42
C ARG A 201 6.44 23.92 7.56
N LYS A 202 6.70 22.62 7.72
CA LYS A 202 8.06 22.08 7.77
C LYS A 202 8.84 22.36 6.47
N VAL A 203 8.21 22.20 5.30
CA VAL A 203 8.84 22.54 4.01
C VAL A 203 9.14 24.04 3.92
N MET A 204 8.20 24.90 4.35
CA MET A 204 8.43 26.35 4.41
C MET A 204 9.62 26.70 5.29
N THR A 205 9.76 26.09 6.46
CA THR A 205 10.90 26.30 7.36
C THR A 205 12.22 25.86 6.73
N ASN A 206 12.24 24.75 5.98
CA ASN A 206 13.44 24.32 5.26
C ASN A 206 13.86 25.30 4.15
N LEU A 207 12.92 26.09 3.62
CA LEU A 207 13.16 27.10 2.60
C LEU A 207 13.45 28.49 3.20
N ASP A 208 13.50 28.65 4.51
CA ASP A 208 13.55 29.96 5.18
C ASP A 208 14.69 30.86 4.68
N ASN A 209 15.90 30.31 4.54
CA ASN A 209 17.06 31.05 4.01
C ASN A 209 16.84 31.55 2.57
N ILE A 210 16.20 30.74 1.72
CA ILE A 210 15.88 31.08 0.33
C ILE A 210 14.79 32.16 0.29
N LEU A 211 13.74 31.99 1.08
CA LEU A 211 12.61 32.91 1.12
C LEU A 211 12.99 34.29 1.69
N LYS A 212 13.95 34.34 2.63
CA LYS A 212 14.48 35.58 3.22
C LYS A 212 15.61 36.23 2.42
N SER A 213 16.29 35.51 1.53
CA SER A 213 17.38 36.06 0.72
C SER A 213 16.94 37.23 -0.14
N LYS A 214 17.72 38.31 -0.19
CA LYS A 214 17.47 39.46 -1.08
C LYS A 214 17.94 39.22 -2.51
N ASP A 215 18.80 38.23 -2.72
CA ASP A 215 19.41 37.91 -4.02
C ASP A 215 18.48 37.08 -4.93
N ILE A 216 17.39 36.56 -4.36
CA ILE A 216 16.42 35.72 -5.06
C ILE A 216 15.16 36.54 -5.35
N THR A 217 14.73 36.53 -6.61
CA THR A 217 13.56 37.29 -7.05
C THR A 217 12.28 36.77 -6.40
N LEU A 218 11.30 37.66 -6.20
CA LEU A 218 9.99 37.29 -5.66
C LEU A 218 9.30 36.23 -6.53
N SER A 219 9.42 36.34 -7.87
CA SER A 219 8.85 35.36 -8.80
C SER A 219 9.40 33.95 -8.59
N ALA A 220 10.73 33.81 -8.42
CA ALA A 220 11.35 32.52 -8.12
C ALA A 220 10.89 31.95 -6.77
N LYS A 221 10.76 32.79 -5.74
CA LYS A 221 10.23 32.37 -4.42
C LYS A 221 8.79 31.86 -4.51
N ILE A 222 7.92 32.58 -5.23
CA ILE A 222 6.54 32.15 -5.46
C ILE A 222 6.51 30.82 -6.21
N CYS A 223 7.35 30.67 -7.23
CA CYS A 223 7.49 29.42 -7.98
C CYS A 223 7.87 28.25 -7.05
N LEU A 224 8.87 28.44 -6.18
CA LEU A 224 9.29 27.42 -5.20
C LEU A 224 8.18 27.03 -4.22
N VAL A 225 7.43 28.01 -3.69
CA VAL A 225 6.30 27.72 -2.79
C VAL A 225 5.24 26.89 -3.51
N LYS A 226 4.87 27.30 -4.74
CA LYS A 226 3.89 26.56 -5.55
C LYS A 226 4.37 25.15 -5.94
N ALA A 227 5.67 24.97 -6.17
CA ALA A 227 6.24 23.69 -6.60
C ALA A 227 6.55 22.73 -5.45
N MET A 228 6.85 23.23 -4.25
CA MET A 228 7.35 22.40 -3.13
C MET A 228 6.42 22.35 -1.93
N VAL A 229 5.66 23.41 -1.66
CA VAL A 229 4.83 23.51 -0.45
C VAL A 229 3.40 23.12 -0.76
N PHE A 230 2.84 23.68 -1.84
CA PHE A 230 1.44 23.44 -2.22
C PHE A 230 1.15 21.95 -2.48
N PRO A 231 2.00 21.19 -3.19
CA PRO A 231 1.76 19.76 -3.39
C PRO A 231 1.71 19.00 -2.07
N VAL A 232 2.55 19.36 -1.09
CA VAL A 232 2.56 18.69 0.23
C VAL A 232 1.28 18.96 1.01
N VAL A 233 0.77 20.20 0.96
CA VAL A 233 -0.46 20.60 1.67
C VAL A 233 -1.71 20.03 1.00
N MET A 234 -1.76 20.03 -0.34
CA MET A 234 -2.93 19.62 -1.10
C MET A 234 -3.01 18.12 -1.38
N TYR A 235 -1.93 17.36 -1.18
CA TYR A 235 -1.95 15.93 -1.45
C TYR A 235 -3.06 15.21 -0.66
N GLY A 236 -3.92 14.50 -1.38
CA GLY A 236 -5.03 13.72 -0.81
C GLY A 236 -6.27 14.54 -0.46
N CYS A 237 -6.32 15.84 -0.79
CA CYS A 237 -7.47 16.69 -0.47
C CYS A 237 -8.76 16.29 -1.20
N GLU A 238 -8.64 15.60 -2.33
CA GLU A 238 -9.74 15.01 -3.09
C GLU A 238 -10.51 13.93 -2.33
N SER A 239 -9.91 13.39 -1.27
CA SER A 239 -10.53 12.38 -0.39
C SER A 239 -11.19 12.97 0.85
N TRP A 240 -11.09 14.28 1.06
CA TRP A 240 -11.63 14.91 2.27
C TRP A 240 -13.15 15.05 2.19
N THR A 241 -13.82 14.71 3.29
CA THR A 241 -15.27 14.82 3.43
C THR A 241 -15.69 16.26 3.71
N ILE A 242 -16.63 16.78 2.94
CA ILE A 242 -17.31 18.05 3.25
C ILE A 242 -18.36 17.78 4.33
N LYS A 243 -18.32 18.53 5.42
CA LYS A 243 -19.34 18.47 6.48
C LYS A 243 -20.56 19.30 6.07
N ASN A 244 -21.75 18.94 6.56
CA ASN A 244 -22.97 19.70 6.29
C ASN A 244 -22.90 21.19 6.66
N ALA A 245 -22.02 21.57 7.60
CA ALA A 245 -21.80 22.97 7.98
C ALA A 245 -20.96 23.76 6.96
N GLU A 246 -20.38 23.09 5.97
CA GLU A 246 -19.50 23.63 4.92
C GLU A 246 -20.20 23.64 3.54
N CYS A 247 -21.44 23.12 3.47
CA CYS A 247 -22.35 23.20 2.32
C CYS A 247 -23.36 24.33 2.52
#